data_AF-A0A090WYC7-F1
#
_entry.id   AF-A0A090WYC7-F1
#
_cell.length_a   1.000
_cell.length_b   1.000
_cell.length_c   1.000
_cell.angle_alpha   90.00
_cell.angle_beta   90.00
_cell.angle_gamma   90.00
#
_symmetry.space_group_name_H-M   'P 1'
#
loop_
_entity.id
_entity.type
_entity.pdbx_description
1 polymer ?
#
loop_
_entity_poly.entity_id
_entity_poly.type
_entity_poly.pdbx_seq_one_letter_code
_entity_poly.pdbx_strand_id
1 'polypeptide(L)'
;MVYTLHKQPEASVDVVGRYYDNQYINIQNIWRILPDDWYLVVKEHTNAIGDRSLSFFKKIKKLRNLVLLNEHINSHKIIQDSKAIFSVSGSIAYEAALYGKPAFLFVPIFFDKLQNCQTISLETLRNTNNIKDLLANWEENRKNKMTVEAYSKYLLTYSSKGLISDPLTDPKCMEEENLNLVINTFLKLIE
;
A
#
# COMPACT_ATOMS: atom_id res chain seq x y z
N MET A 1 -4.21 -1.16 -14.40
CA MET A 1 -3.60 -0.69 -13.13
C MET A 1 -4.66 -0.71 -12.05
N VAL A 2 -4.28 -0.93 -10.80
CA VAL A 2 -5.22 -0.92 -9.67
C VAL A 2 -4.81 0.16 -8.67
N TYR A 3 -5.76 0.96 -8.21
CA TYR A 3 -5.61 1.87 -7.07
C TYR A 3 -6.57 1.46 -5.96
N THR A 4 -6.05 1.29 -4.74
CA THR A 4 -6.87 0.97 -3.57
C THR A 4 -7.10 2.20 -2.73
N LEU A 5 -8.37 2.48 -2.46
CA LEU A 5 -8.76 3.52 -1.54
C LEU A 5 -8.48 3.09 -0.11
N HIS A 6 -8.10 4.07 0.69
CA HIS A 6 -7.97 3.97 2.13
C HIS A 6 -9.23 4.44 2.81
N LYS A 7 -9.47 3.89 4.00
CA LYS A 7 -10.45 4.45 4.92
C LYS A 7 -9.99 5.84 5.36
N GLN A 8 -10.92 6.78 5.44
CA GLN A 8 -10.70 8.08 6.04
C GLN A 8 -11.91 8.41 6.93
N PRO A 9 -11.69 8.81 8.20
CA PRO A 9 -10.39 9.13 8.80
C PRO A 9 -9.56 7.88 9.19
N GLU A 10 -8.24 7.92 8.94
CA GLU A 10 -7.23 6.93 9.35
C GLU A 10 -5.81 7.51 9.31
N ALA A 11 -4.98 7.19 10.31
CA ALA A 11 -3.60 7.69 10.41
C ALA A 11 -2.71 7.35 9.20
N SER A 12 -2.97 6.21 8.55
CA SER A 12 -2.26 5.75 7.34
C SER A 12 -2.29 6.77 6.20
N VAL A 13 -3.37 7.55 6.09
CA VAL A 13 -3.56 8.55 5.03
C VAL A 13 -3.58 9.97 5.58
N ASP A 14 -4.23 10.22 6.70
CA ASP A 14 -4.37 11.59 7.20
C ASP A 14 -3.10 12.09 7.90
N VAL A 15 -2.24 11.19 8.40
CA VAL A 15 -0.97 11.54 9.06
C VAL A 15 0.22 11.14 8.20
N VAL A 16 0.39 9.84 7.94
CA VAL A 16 1.52 9.32 7.16
C VAL A 16 1.43 9.80 5.72
N GLY A 17 0.22 9.74 5.16
CA GLY A 17 -0.09 10.14 3.78
C GLY A 17 -0.48 11.59 3.58
N ARG A 18 -0.26 12.51 4.54
CA ARG A 18 -0.88 13.86 4.58
C ARG A 18 -0.82 14.71 3.30
N TYR A 19 0.17 14.51 2.43
CA TYR A 19 0.30 15.25 1.15
C TYR A 19 -0.39 14.55 -0.03
N TYR A 20 -0.92 13.35 0.21
CA TYR A 20 -1.62 12.45 -0.69
C TYR A 20 -2.95 11.98 -0.06
N ASP A 21 -3.48 12.75 0.89
CA ASP A 21 -4.74 12.48 1.58
C ASP A 21 -5.96 12.61 0.66
N ASN A 22 -5.85 13.49 -0.35
CA ASN A 22 -6.83 13.62 -1.41
C ASN A 22 -6.70 12.48 -2.44
N GLN A 23 -7.33 11.36 -2.12
CA GLN A 23 -7.31 10.15 -2.93
C GLN A 23 -7.90 10.35 -4.34
N TYR A 24 -8.80 11.33 -4.54
CA TYR A 24 -9.29 11.67 -5.88
C TYR A 24 -8.19 12.23 -6.77
N ILE A 25 -7.38 13.16 -6.24
CA ILE A 25 -6.25 13.75 -6.97
C ILE A 25 -5.21 12.67 -7.30
N ASN A 26 -4.95 11.74 -6.37
CA ASN A 26 -4.04 10.61 -6.63
C ASN A 26 -4.53 9.74 -7.80
N ILE A 27 -5.83 9.40 -7.83
CA ILE A 27 -6.45 8.68 -8.94
C ILE A 27 -6.26 9.44 -10.26
N GLN A 28 -6.48 10.76 -10.26
CA GLN A 28 -6.30 11.58 -11.46
C GLN A 28 -4.84 11.60 -11.93
N ASN A 29 -3.88 11.71 -11.02
CA ASN A 29 -2.45 11.74 -11.35
C ASN A 29 -2.00 10.42 -11.98
N ILE A 30 -2.47 9.28 -11.46
CA ILE A 30 -2.21 7.96 -12.08
C ILE A 30 -2.91 7.87 -13.43
N TRP A 31 -4.18 8.24 -13.50
CA TRP A 31 -4.99 8.16 -14.73
C TRP A 31 -4.35 8.93 -15.91
N ARG A 32 -3.74 10.09 -15.65
CA ARG A 32 -3.08 10.93 -16.67
C ARG A 32 -1.92 10.27 -17.40
N ILE A 33 -1.23 9.31 -16.78
CA ILE A 33 -0.10 8.61 -17.40
C ILE A 33 -0.51 7.27 -18.05
N LEU A 34 -1.79 6.90 -18.00
CA LEU A 34 -2.29 5.66 -18.58
C LEU A 34 -2.66 5.85 -20.06
N PRO A 35 -2.25 4.93 -20.96
CA PRO A 35 -2.70 4.89 -22.34
C PRO A 35 -4.22 4.67 -22.49
N ASP A 36 -4.74 4.86 -23.70
CA ASP A 36 -6.18 4.73 -24.01
C ASP A 36 -6.69 3.29 -24.02
N ASP A 37 -5.81 2.29 -24.14
CA ASP A 37 -6.13 0.86 -24.07
C ASP A 37 -5.99 0.28 -22.65
N TRP A 38 -5.68 1.12 -21.66
CA TRP A 38 -5.48 0.70 -20.27
C TRP A 38 -6.66 1.09 -19.38
N TYR A 39 -6.95 0.22 -18.41
CA TYR A 39 -7.95 0.47 -17.38
C TYR A 39 -7.30 0.86 -16.05
N LEU A 40 -7.88 1.86 -15.39
CA LEU A 40 -7.62 2.17 -13.98
C LEU A 40 -8.74 1.56 -13.15
N VAL A 41 -8.39 0.58 -12.34
CA VAL A 41 -9.35 -0.13 -11.51
C VAL A 41 -9.24 0.42 -10.10
N VAL A 42 -10.33 0.93 -9.54
CA VAL A 42 -10.39 1.48 -8.18
C VAL A 42 -11.15 0.52 -7.28
N LYS A 43 -10.60 0.20 -6.11
CA LYS A 43 -11.26 -0.63 -5.10
C LYS A 43 -11.48 0.19 -3.82
N GLU A 44 -12.69 0.17 -3.28
CA GLU A 44 -13.01 0.77 -1.99
C GLU A 44 -12.52 -0.10 -0.82
N HIS A 45 -12.17 0.54 0.29
CA HIS A 45 -11.82 -0.18 1.52
C HIS A 45 -13.08 -0.73 2.20
N THR A 46 -13.07 -1.99 2.63
CA THR A 46 -14.24 -2.63 3.26
C THR A 46 -14.72 -1.88 4.50
N ASN A 47 -13.79 -1.42 5.33
CA ASN A 47 -14.11 -0.62 6.53
C ASN A 47 -14.56 0.83 6.23
N ALA A 48 -14.59 1.25 4.96
CA ALA A 48 -15.00 2.59 4.51
C ALA A 48 -16.31 2.58 3.70
N ILE A 49 -16.97 1.42 3.60
CA ILE A 49 -18.26 1.29 2.91
C ILE A 49 -19.28 2.18 3.64
N GLY A 50 -19.87 3.12 2.90
CA GLY A 50 -20.83 4.08 3.44
C GLY A 50 -20.23 5.41 3.88
N ASP A 51 -18.92 5.47 4.17
CA ASP A 51 -18.25 6.70 4.61
C ASP A 51 -18.06 7.69 3.45
N ARG A 52 -17.82 7.17 2.24
CA ARG A 52 -17.51 7.99 1.08
C ARG A 52 -18.76 8.46 0.33
N SER A 53 -18.84 9.76 0.06
CA SER A 53 -20.00 10.34 -0.63
C SER A 53 -20.21 9.78 -2.04
N LEU A 54 -21.48 9.65 -2.45
CA LEU A 54 -21.85 9.27 -3.82
C LEU A 54 -21.23 10.21 -4.88
N SER A 55 -21.03 11.48 -4.53
CA SER A 55 -20.43 12.48 -5.42
C SER A 55 -19.00 12.12 -5.84
N PHE A 56 -18.23 11.49 -4.95
CA PHE A 56 -16.87 11.02 -5.24
C PHE A 56 -16.89 9.94 -6.32
N PHE A 57 -17.74 8.92 -6.15
CA PHE A 57 -17.85 7.83 -7.12
C PHE A 57 -18.34 8.32 -8.48
N LYS A 58 -19.29 9.27 -8.49
CA LYS A 58 -19.74 9.95 -9.71
C LYS A 58 -18.60 10.73 -10.39
N LYS A 59 -17.68 11.35 -9.63
CA LYS A 59 -16.53 12.07 -10.19
C LYS A 59 -15.52 11.12 -10.83
N ILE A 60 -15.14 10.02 -10.17
CA ILE A 60 -14.16 9.08 -10.74
C ILE A 60 -14.73 8.30 -11.92
N LYS A 61 -16.02 7.95 -11.93
CA LYS A 61 -16.67 7.24 -13.05
C LYS A 61 -16.72 8.06 -14.36
N LYS A 62 -16.48 9.38 -14.30
CA LYS A 62 -16.35 10.21 -15.50
C LYS A 62 -15.00 10.06 -16.19
N LEU A 63 -14.00 9.51 -15.51
CA LEU A 63 -12.68 9.26 -16.10
C LEU A 63 -12.78 8.07 -17.06
N ARG A 64 -12.16 8.20 -18.25
CA ARG A 64 -12.16 7.11 -19.24
C ARG A 64 -11.52 5.86 -18.66
N ASN A 65 -12.03 4.70 -19.05
CA ASN A 65 -11.51 3.38 -18.68
C ASN A 65 -11.31 3.20 -17.17
N LEU A 66 -12.08 3.92 -16.34
CA LEU A 66 -12.06 3.73 -14.91
C LEU A 66 -13.15 2.73 -14.50
N VAL A 67 -12.74 1.68 -13.79
CA VAL A 67 -13.64 0.65 -13.29
C VAL A 67 -13.63 0.69 -11.76
N LEU A 68 -14.81 0.81 -11.15
CA LEU A 68 -14.96 0.64 -9.71
C LEU A 68 -15.24 -0.83 -9.42
N LEU A 69 -14.36 -1.49 -8.67
CA LEU A 69 -14.55 -2.87 -8.23
C LEU A 69 -15.51 -2.95 -7.06
N ASN A 70 -16.23 -4.07 -7.00
CA ASN A 70 -16.94 -4.48 -5.81
C ASN A 70 -15.96 -4.76 -4.66
N GLU A 71 -16.30 -4.27 -3.48
CA GLU A 71 -15.57 -4.33 -2.23
C GLU A 71 -15.25 -5.76 -1.76
N HIS A 72 -16.12 -6.73 -2.08
CA HIS A 72 -16.01 -8.12 -1.64
C HIS A 72 -15.08 -8.95 -2.53
N ILE A 73 -14.57 -8.37 -3.61
CA ILE A 73 -13.62 -9.08 -4.47
C ILE A 73 -12.32 -9.32 -3.72
N ASN A 74 -11.87 -10.56 -3.72
CA ASN A 74 -10.64 -11.00 -3.06
C ASN A 74 -9.42 -10.20 -3.58
N SER A 75 -8.67 -9.58 -2.65
CA SER A 75 -7.48 -8.78 -2.97
C SER A 75 -6.37 -9.56 -3.69
N HIS A 76 -6.18 -10.85 -3.37
CA HIS A 76 -5.18 -11.69 -4.03
C HIS A 76 -5.47 -11.85 -5.52
N LYS A 77 -6.75 -12.07 -5.90
CA LYS A 77 -7.15 -12.17 -7.31
C LYS A 77 -6.88 -10.86 -8.05
N ILE A 78 -7.20 -9.74 -7.42
CA ILE A 78 -6.95 -8.40 -7.98
C ILE A 78 -5.46 -8.19 -8.23
N ILE A 79 -4.61 -8.55 -7.26
CA ILE A 79 -3.15 -8.45 -7.40
C ILE A 79 -2.65 -9.31 -8.56
N GLN A 80 -3.06 -10.57 -8.63
CA GLN A 80 -2.63 -11.51 -9.68
C GLN A 80 -2.98 -11.03 -11.09
N ASP A 81 -4.19 -10.51 -11.28
CA ASP A 81 -4.69 -10.02 -12.57
C ASP A 81 -4.17 -8.60 -12.90
N SER A 82 -3.60 -7.89 -11.92
CA SER A 82 -3.07 -6.54 -12.12
C SER A 82 -1.69 -6.52 -12.78
N LYS A 83 -1.42 -5.43 -13.52
CA LYS A 83 -0.09 -5.07 -14.01
C LYS A 83 0.75 -4.31 -12.99
N ALA A 84 0.10 -3.52 -12.14
CA ALA A 84 0.70 -2.83 -11.00
C ALA A 84 -0.41 -2.39 -10.03
N ILE A 85 -0.01 -2.22 -8.76
CA ILE A 85 -0.84 -1.76 -7.65
C ILE A 85 -0.33 -0.40 -7.19
N PHE A 86 -1.23 0.54 -6.98
CA PHE A 86 -0.95 1.86 -6.41
C PHE A 86 -1.72 2.02 -5.11
N SER A 87 -1.07 2.57 -4.09
CA SER A 87 -1.70 2.90 -2.81
C SER A 87 -0.99 4.11 -2.19
N VAL A 88 -1.63 4.81 -1.25
CA VAL A 88 -0.91 5.83 -0.47
C VAL A 88 0.14 5.15 0.40
N SER A 89 -0.33 4.32 1.34
CA SER A 89 0.49 3.63 2.36
C SER A 89 -0.02 2.20 2.66
N GLY A 90 -0.91 1.66 1.82
CA GLY A 90 -1.75 0.51 2.18
C GLY A 90 -1.03 -0.83 2.12
N SER A 91 -1.45 -1.77 2.98
CA SER A 91 -0.88 -3.13 3.06
C SER A 91 -1.02 -3.95 1.78
N ILE A 92 -2.02 -3.67 0.93
CA ILE A 92 -2.16 -4.35 -0.37
C ILE A 92 -0.95 -4.11 -1.28
N ALA A 93 -0.24 -2.99 -1.14
CA ALA A 93 1.02 -2.76 -1.86
C ALA A 93 2.12 -3.71 -1.36
N TYR A 94 2.14 -4.01 -0.06
CA TYR A 94 3.04 -5.00 0.51
C TYR A 94 2.74 -6.40 -0.03
N GLU A 95 1.46 -6.81 -0.02
CA GLU A 95 1.02 -8.09 -0.61
C GLU A 95 1.40 -8.17 -2.09
N ALA A 96 1.11 -7.12 -2.88
CA ALA A 96 1.46 -7.06 -4.29
C ALA A 96 2.96 -7.24 -4.54
N ALA A 97 3.79 -6.59 -3.73
CA ALA A 97 5.23 -6.73 -3.80
C ALA A 97 5.68 -8.17 -3.48
N LEU A 98 5.05 -8.87 -2.53
CA LEU A 98 5.31 -10.29 -2.27
C LEU A 98 4.89 -11.19 -3.43
N TYR A 99 3.82 -10.83 -4.16
CA TYR A 99 3.39 -11.51 -5.39
C TYR A 99 4.30 -11.25 -6.61
N GLY A 100 5.38 -10.49 -6.47
CA GLY A 100 6.25 -10.14 -7.59
C GLY A 100 5.67 -9.05 -8.50
N LYS A 101 4.59 -8.37 -8.08
CA LYS A 101 3.93 -7.33 -8.86
C LYS A 101 4.54 -5.95 -8.52
N PRO A 102 4.65 -5.04 -9.50
CA PRO A 102 5.00 -3.65 -9.21
C PRO A 102 3.99 -3.04 -8.23
N ALA A 103 4.50 -2.61 -7.08
CA ALA A 103 3.73 -1.95 -6.04
C ALA A 103 4.28 -0.53 -5.85
N PHE A 104 3.44 0.46 -6.15
CA PHE A 104 3.77 1.86 -6.03
C PHE A 104 3.09 2.48 -4.82
N LEU A 105 3.88 3.14 -3.98
CA LEU A 105 3.41 3.88 -2.82
C LEU A 105 3.60 5.38 -3.04
N PHE A 106 2.72 6.21 -2.47
CA PHE A 106 2.93 7.67 -2.49
C PHE A 106 3.79 8.18 -1.32
N VAL A 107 3.96 7.36 -0.28
CA VAL A 107 4.79 7.68 0.88
C VAL A 107 5.69 6.51 1.25
N PRO A 108 6.89 6.77 1.80
CA PRO A 108 7.81 5.70 2.18
C PRO A 108 7.27 4.94 3.40
N ILE A 109 7.20 3.62 3.28
CA ILE A 109 6.78 2.68 4.33
C ILE A 109 7.90 1.66 4.56
N PHE A 110 7.91 0.97 5.71
CA PHE A 110 8.95 0.02 6.08
C PHE A 110 9.23 -1.09 5.04
N PHE A 111 8.25 -1.42 4.19
CA PHE A 111 8.39 -2.42 3.11
C PHE A 111 8.84 -1.84 1.76
N ASP A 112 9.15 -0.55 1.67
CA ASP A 112 9.77 0.05 0.47
C ASP A 112 11.19 -0.48 0.20
N LYS A 113 11.79 -1.21 1.16
CA LYS A 113 13.06 -1.93 0.97
C LYS A 113 12.92 -3.17 0.10
N LEU A 114 11.69 -3.68 -0.08
CA LEU A 114 11.41 -4.87 -0.88
C LEU A 114 11.49 -4.54 -2.37
N GLN A 115 12.12 -5.41 -3.16
CA GLN A 115 12.42 -5.16 -4.57
C GLN A 115 11.21 -4.80 -5.42
N ASN A 116 10.05 -5.37 -5.13
CA ASN A 116 8.86 -5.13 -5.95
C ASN A 116 8.07 -3.89 -5.51
N CYS A 117 8.50 -3.21 -4.45
CA CYS A 117 7.89 -1.99 -3.94
C CYS A 117 8.71 -0.76 -4.36
N GLN A 118 8.04 0.34 -4.68
CA GLN A 118 8.68 1.62 -4.96
C GLN A 118 7.82 2.79 -4.49
N THR A 119 8.38 3.63 -3.63
CA THR A 119 7.82 4.95 -3.35
C THR A 119 8.00 5.88 -4.56
N ILE A 120 6.91 6.53 -4.97
CA ILE A 120 6.86 7.50 -6.06
C ILE A 120 6.23 8.80 -5.56
N SER A 121 6.59 9.92 -6.18
CA SER A 121 6.02 11.22 -5.87
C SER A 121 5.21 11.78 -7.04
N LEU A 122 4.59 12.95 -6.84
CA LEU A 122 3.96 13.67 -7.93
C LEU A 122 4.99 14.06 -9.00
N GLU A 123 6.21 14.40 -8.58
CA GLU A 123 7.29 14.74 -9.49
C GLU A 123 7.73 13.53 -10.31
N THR A 124 7.74 12.32 -9.71
CA THR A 124 7.96 11.07 -10.45
C THR A 124 6.92 10.89 -11.56
N LEU A 125 5.63 11.07 -11.24
CA LEU A 125 4.54 10.95 -12.22
C LEU A 125 4.61 12.04 -13.29
N ARG A 126 4.98 13.27 -12.92
CA ARG A 126 5.13 14.39 -13.86
C ARG A 126 6.25 14.16 -14.87
N ASN A 127 7.36 13.56 -14.43
CA ASN A 127 8.53 13.28 -15.26
C ASN A 127 8.44 11.93 -15.99
N THR A 128 7.32 11.22 -15.84
CA THR A 128 7.02 9.98 -16.55
C THR A 128 6.14 10.31 -17.76
N ASN A 129 6.56 9.96 -18.98
CA ASN A 129 5.72 10.25 -20.16
C ASN A 129 4.48 9.34 -20.20
N ASN A 130 4.64 8.08 -19.83
CA ASN A 130 3.58 7.10 -19.80
C ASN A 130 3.89 5.96 -18.81
N ILE A 131 2.89 5.14 -18.52
CA ILE A 131 3.01 4.04 -17.56
C ILE A 131 4.12 3.03 -17.85
N LYS A 132 4.49 2.81 -19.12
CA LYS A 132 5.58 1.88 -19.48
C LYS A 132 6.93 2.43 -19.03
N ASP A 133 7.14 3.74 -19.10
CA ASP A 133 8.35 4.40 -18.61
C ASP A 133 8.46 4.24 -17.09
N LEU A 134 7.35 4.39 -16.37
CA LEU A 134 7.31 4.14 -14.92
C LEU A 134 7.68 2.70 -14.57
N LEU A 135 7.14 1.72 -15.32
CA LEU A 135 7.45 0.31 -15.13
C LEU A 135 8.91 -0.02 -15.48
N ALA A 136 9.49 0.61 -16.51
CA ALA A 136 10.90 0.46 -16.84
C ALA A 136 11.80 1.00 -15.73
N ASN A 137 11.48 2.19 -15.20
CA ASN A 137 12.19 2.77 -14.05
C ASN A 137 12.08 1.90 -12.79
N TRP A 138 10.91 1.29 -12.57
CA TRP A 138 10.70 0.32 -11.51
C TRP A 138 11.58 -0.93 -11.68
N GLU A 139 11.68 -1.46 -12.90
CA GLU A 139 12.49 -2.63 -13.21
C GLU A 139 14.00 -2.38 -12.98
N GLU A 140 14.47 -1.15 -13.17
CA GLU A 140 15.84 -0.77 -12.81
C GLU A 140 15.99 -0.54 -11.30
N ASN A 141 15.04 0.14 -10.66
CA ASN A 141 15.09 0.44 -9.22
C ASN A 141 15.09 -0.83 -8.36
N ARG A 142 14.28 -1.83 -8.73
CA ARG A 142 14.14 -3.09 -7.99
C ARG A 142 15.45 -3.87 -7.85
N LYS A 143 16.40 -3.73 -8.77
CA LYS A 143 17.70 -4.42 -8.74
C LYS A 143 18.56 -3.99 -7.55
N ASN A 144 18.31 -2.80 -7.01
CA ASN A 144 19.05 -2.23 -5.88
C ASN A 144 18.34 -2.45 -4.52
N LYS A 145 17.28 -3.26 -4.50
CA LYS A 145 16.45 -3.50 -3.32
C LYS A 145 16.50 -4.97 -2.90
N MET A 146 16.00 -5.26 -1.70
CA MET A 146 16.07 -6.61 -1.12
C MET A 146 15.14 -7.56 -1.88
N THR A 147 15.62 -8.76 -2.20
CA THR A 147 14.75 -9.85 -2.66
C THR A 147 13.73 -10.22 -1.57
N VAL A 148 12.71 -11.01 -1.92
CA VAL A 148 11.71 -11.47 -0.93
C VAL A 148 12.38 -12.26 0.20
N GLU A 149 13.36 -13.09 -0.13
CA GLU A 149 14.12 -13.91 0.82
C GLU A 149 15.00 -13.04 1.72
N ALA A 150 15.75 -12.10 1.12
CA ALA A 150 16.59 -11.18 1.87
C ALA A 150 15.77 -10.28 2.79
N TYR A 151 14.64 -9.78 2.31
CA TYR A 151 13.71 -8.97 3.08
C TYR A 151 13.06 -9.77 4.22
N SER A 152 12.72 -11.04 3.98
CA SER A 152 12.19 -11.93 5.02
C SER A 152 13.22 -12.17 6.12
N LYS A 153 14.49 -12.42 5.77
CA LYS A 153 15.58 -12.53 6.73
C LYS A 153 15.81 -11.24 7.50
N TYR A 154 15.74 -10.09 6.81
CA TYR A 154 15.80 -8.78 7.43
C TYR A 154 14.67 -8.63 8.47
N LEU A 155 13.42 -8.87 8.10
CA LEU A 155 12.29 -8.80 9.02
C LEU A 155 12.47 -9.71 10.23
N LEU A 156 12.85 -10.98 10.03
CA LEU A 156 13.07 -11.93 11.13
C LEU A 156 14.21 -11.51 12.08
N THR A 157 15.22 -10.81 11.56
CA THR A 157 16.34 -10.30 12.38
C THR A 157 15.89 -9.18 13.32
N TYR A 158 14.93 -8.36 12.89
CA TYR A 158 14.40 -7.22 13.66
C TYR A 158 13.02 -7.49 14.27
N SER A 159 12.53 -8.72 14.15
CA SER A 159 11.29 -9.16 14.78
C SER A 159 11.60 -9.88 16.08
N SER A 160 10.68 -9.83 17.03
CA SER A 160 10.80 -10.56 18.29
C SER A 160 9.43 -11.05 18.71
N LYS A 161 9.41 -12.05 19.60
CA LYS A 161 8.16 -12.56 20.15
C LYS A 161 7.58 -11.55 21.14
N GLY A 162 6.28 -11.40 21.12
CA GLY A 162 5.54 -10.50 21.99
C GLY A 162 4.26 -10.04 21.31
N LEU A 163 3.19 -9.94 22.09
CA LEU A 163 1.87 -9.50 21.67
C LEU A 163 1.66 -8.09 22.18
N ILE A 164 1.40 -7.16 21.27
CA ILE A 164 1.00 -5.79 21.60
C ILE A 164 -0.38 -5.59 20.98
N SER A 165 -1.40 -5.50 21.82
CA SER A 165 -2.80 -5.41 21.43
C SER A 165 -3.60 -4.66 22.51
N ASP A 166 -4.89 -4.43 22.25
CA ASP A 166 -5.80 -3.84 23.23
C ASP A 166 -6.15 -4.85 24.35
N PRO A 167 -5.83 -4.55 25.63
CA PRO A 167 -6.09 -5.45 26.75
C PRO A 167 -7.57 -5.84 26.94
N LEU A 168 -8.50 -5.02 26.46
CA LEU A 168 -9.93 -5.31 26.61
C LEU A 168 -10.39 -6.40 25.63
N THR A 169 -9.86 -6.39 24.41
CA THR A 169 -10.23 -7.34 23.36
C THR A 169 -9.31 -8.55 23.29
N ASP A 170 -8.05 -8.41 23.72
CA ASP A 170 -7.08 -9.50 23.81
C ASP A 170 -6.28 -9.45 25.13
N PRO A 171 -6.86 -9.91 26.25
CA PRO A 171 -6.24 -9.82 27.58
C PRO A 171 -4.88 -10.53 27.70
N LYS A 172 -4.57 -11.46 26.79
CA LYS A 172 -3.29 -12.19 26.76
C LYS A 172 -2.10 -11.26 26.58
N CYS A 173 -2.30 -10.08 25.99
CA CYS A 173 -1.23 -9.09 25.87
C CYS A 173 -0.74 -8.57 27.24
N MET A 174 -1.54 -8.74 28.31
CA MET A 174 -1.21 -8.32 29.68
C MET A 174 -0.74 -9.47 30.58
N GLU A 175 -0.68 -10.70 30.09
CA GLU A 175 -0.13 -11.82 30.87
C GLU A 175 1.35 -11.60 31.14
N GLU A 176 1.81 -11.97 32.35
CA GLU A 176 3.19 -11.74 32.80
C GLU A 176 4.23 -12.34 31.83
N GLU A 177 3.94 -13.52 31.26
CA GLU A 177 4.78 -14.14 30.24
C GLU A 177 4.95 -13.23 29.01
N ASN A 178 3.86 -12.66 28.50
CA ASN A 178 3.90 -11.77 27.35
C ASN A 178 4.62 -10.45 27.67
N LEU A 179 4.34 -9.87 28.83
CA LEU A 179 5.01 -8.64 29.29
C LEU A 179 6.52 -8.84 29.36
N ASN A 180 6.98 -9.97 29.90
CA ASN A 180 8.40 -10.32 29.94
C ASN A 180 9.01 -10.44 28.53
N LEU A 181 8.31 -11.06 27.56
CA LEU A 181 8.76 -11.13 26.17
C LEU A 181 8.93 -9.74 25.55
N VAL A 182 7.94 -8.87 25.72
CA VAL A 182 7.95 -7.51 25.18
C VAL A 182 9.05 -6.66 25.85
N ILE A 183 9.16 -6.68 27.17
CA ILE A 183 10.20 -5.95 27.92
C ILE A 183 11.59 -6.37 27.48
N ASN A 184 11.88 -7.67 27.48
CA ASN A 184 13.19 -8.20 27.09
C ASN A 184 13.55 -7.84 25.65
N THR A 185 12.55 -7.80 24.77
CA THR A 185 12.72 -7.34 23.38
C THR A 185 13.18 -5.88 23.32
N PHE A 186 12.49 -4.99 24.05
CA PHE A 186 12.84 -3.56 24.06
C PHE A 186 14.19 -3.30 24.72
N LEU A 187 14.51 -3.99 25.82
CA LEU A 187 15.81 -3.86 26.48
C LEU A 187 16.96 -4.22 25.54
N LYS A 188 16.83 -5.33 24.80
CA LYS A 188 17.83 -5.76 23.79
C LYS A 188 18.01 -4.76 22.63
N LEU A 189 17.03 -3.91 22.36
CA LEU A 189 17.11 -2.88 21.31
C LEU A 189 17.81 -1.60 21.78
N ILE A 190 17.85 -1.35 23.09
CA ILE A 190 18.39 -0.10 23.68
C ILE A 190 19.84 -0.29 24.16
N GLU A 191 20.22 -1.51 24.52
CA GLU A 191 21.61 -1.92 24.85
C GLU A 191 22.49 -2.11 23.60
#